data_AF-A0A1G3JV30-F1
#
_entry.id   AF-A0A1G3JV30-F1
#
_cell.length_a   1.000
_cell.length_b   1.000
_cell.length_c   1.000
_cell.angle_alpha   90.00
_cell.angle_beta   90.00
_cell.angle_gamma   90.00
#
_symmetry.space_group_name_H-M   'P 1'
#
loop_
_entity.id
_entity.type
_entity.pdbx_description
1 polymer ?
#
loop_
_entity_poly.entity_id
_entity_poly.type
_entity_poly.pdbx_seq_one_letter_code
_entity_poly.pdbx_strand_id
1 'polypeptide(L)'
;MAKATGHFIDLMTKSLARNGRKTGWLWVHEGGEREGGHCHLLVHVPADLVPILTKLQRGWLRRITHRPYRKDVIHGKPIGGRLGLENSNPDLHAANLDTVLRYVLKGANQEAAQRFGLTKLKPCGLIIGKRCGSSQNIGMKARKEITI
;
A
#
# COMPACT_ATOMS: atom_id res chain seq x y z
N MET A 1 -14.73 2.78 -4.68
CA MET A 1 -13.28 2.50 -4.52
C MET A 1 -12.99 1.54 -3.37
N ALA A 2 -13.37 1.85 -2.12
CA ALA A 2 -13.01 1.03 -0.95
C ALA A 2 -13.39 -0.46 -1.02
N LYS A 3 -14.56 -0.81 -1.58
CA LYS A 3 -14.94 -2.22 -1.79
C LYS A 3 -13.95 -2.96 -2.73
N ALA A 4 -13.55 -2.32 -3.83
CA ALA A 4 -12.59 -2.88 -4.79
C ALA A 4 -11.21 -3.05 -4.15
N THR A 5 -10.73 -2.04 -3.41
CA THR A 5 -9.49 -2.12 -2.63
C THR A 5 -9.54 -3.26 -1.62
N GLY A 6 -10.65 -3.41 -0.89
CA GLY A 6 -10.87 -4.51 0.04
C GLY A 6 -10.81 -5.88 -0.62
N HIS A 7 -11.50 -6.07 -1.75
CA HIS A 7 -11.45 -7.33 -2.51
C HIS A 7 -10.05 -7.64 -3.05
N PHE A 8 -9.32 -6.63 -3.52
CA PHE A 8 -7.94 -6.80 -3.98
C PHE A 8 -7.03 -7.27 -2.84
N ILE A 9 -7.13 -6.62 -1.68
CA ILE A 9 -6.38 -6.97 -0.47
C ILE A 9 -6.73 -8.39 0.01
N ASP A 10 -8.00 -8.78 -0.03
CA ASP A 10 -8.46 -10.12 0.33
C ASP A 10 -7.82 -11.20 -0.58
N LEU A 11 -7.88 -10.99 -1.90
CA LEU A 11 -7.28 -11.92 -2.87
C LEU A 11 -5.76 -12.02 -2.72
N MET A 12 -5.09 -10.89 -2.49
CA MET A 12 -3.65 -10.83 -2.22
C MET A 12 -3.30 -11.57 -0.93
N THR A 13 -4.01 -11.29 0.16
CA THR A 13 -3.78 -11.90 1.48
C THR A 13 -3.99 -13.41 1.43
N LYS A 14 -5.07 -13.87 0.78
CA LYS A 14 -5.32 -15.31 0.57
C LYS A 14 -4.23 -15.98 -0.28
N SER A 15 -3.74 -15.28 -1.30
CA SER A 15 -2.67 -15.82 -2.15
C SER A 15 -1.34 -15.94 -1.40
N LEU A 16 -1.00 -14.96 -0.56
CA LEU A 16 0.16 -15.05 0.35
C LEU A 16 -0.02 -16.19 1.37
N ALA A 17 -1.20 -16.29 1.99
CA ALA A 17 -1.50 -17.32 2.99
C ALA A 17 -1.42 -18.74 2.41
N ARG A 18 -1.89 -18.96 1.17
CA ARG A 18 -1.74 -20.25 0.47
C ARG A 18 -0.28 -20.65 0.23
N ASN A 19 0.63 -19.69 0.23
CA ASN A 19 2.08 -19.91 0.13
C ASN A 19 2.76 -19.86 1.52
N GLY A 20 2.00 -20.00 2.61
CA GLY A 20 2.53 -20.04 3.98
C GLY A 20 3.08 -18.71 4.50
N ARG A 21 2.75 -17.58 3.87
CA ARG A 21 3.26 -16.26 4.26
C ARG A 21 2.20 -15.41 4.94
N LYS A 22 2.62 -14.67 5.97
CA LYS A 22 1.84 -13.57 6.55
C LYS A 22 2.00 -12.33 5.66
N THR A 23 0.97 -11.49 5.63
CA THR A 23 1.03 -10.21 4.94
C THR A 23 1.30 -9.09 5.92
N GLY A 24 1.52 -7.87 5.43
CA GLY A 24 1.52 -6.63 6.20
C GLY A 24 1.30 -5.51 5.19
N TRP A 25 0.32 -4.65 5.41
CA TRP A 25 -0.02 -3.63 4.41
C TRP A 25 -0.63 -2.38 5.04
N LEU A 26 -0.54 -1.28 4.31
CA LEU A 26 -1.33 -0.07 4.50
C LEU A 26 -1.76 0.47 3.15
N TRP A 27 -2.92 1.13 3.11
CA TRP A 27 -3.42 1.78 1.91
C TRP A 27 -4.04 3.13 2.20
N VAL A 28 -3.98 4.00 1.19
CA VAL A 28 -4.59 5.33 1.19
C VAL A 28 -5.26 5.57 -0.15
N HIS A 29 -6.49 6.05 -0.11
CA HIS A 29 -7.23 6.56 -1.25
C HIS A 29 -6.91 8.04 -1.47
N GLU A 30 -6.66 8.34 -2.73
CA GLU A 30 -6.49 9.69 -3.22
C GLU A 30 -7.42 9.93 -4.41
N GLY A 31 -7.70 11.20 -4.65
CA GLY A 31 -8.52 11.66 -5.75
C GLY A 31 -8.01 13.03 -6.18
N GLY A 32 -8.08 13.29 -7.47
CA GLY A 32 -7.76 14.57 -8.08
C GLY A 32 -8.53 14.71 -9.38
N GLU A 33 -8.76 15.94 -9.82
CA GLU A 33 -9.48 16.20 -11.07
C GLU A 33 -8.77 15.59 -12.29
N ARG A 34 -7.44 15.53 -12.25
CA ARG A 34 -6.61 15.02 -13.36
C ARG A 34 -6.37 13.51 -13.28
N GLU A 35 -6.10 12.98 -12.09
CA GLU A 35 -5.66 11.60 -11.89
C GLU A 35 -6.83 10.63 -11.60
N GLY A 36 -8.01 11.18 -11.26
CA GLY A 36 -9.14 10.40 -10.81
C GLY A 36 -8.90 9.72 -9.46
N GLY A 37 -9.87 8.91 -9.03
CA GLY A 37 -9.77 8.14 -7.79
C GLY A 37 -8.80 6.96 -7.93
N HIS A 38 -7.79 6.90 -7.07
CA HIS A 38 -6.82 5.81 -7.04
C HIS A 38 -6.41 5.42 -5.60
N CYS A 39 -5.69 4.31 -5.49
CA CYS A 39 -5.26 3.74 -4.22
C CYS A 39 -3.74 3.55 -4.22
N HIS A 40 -3.05 4.16 -3.27
CA HIS A 40 -1.70 3.76 -2.90
C HIS A 40 -1.76 2.60 -1.93
N LEU A 41 -1.04 1.51 -2.23
CA LEU A 41 -0.93 0.32 -1.40
C LEU A 41 0.55 0.06 -1.14
N LEU A 42 0.97 0.17 0.12
CA LEU A 42 2.27 -0.28 0.58
C LEU A 42 2.08 -1.65 1.24
N VAL A 43 2.81 -2.66 0.78
CA VAL A 43 2.64 -4.04 1.21
C VAL A 43 3.98 -4.76 1.30
N HIS A 44 4.14 -5.55 2.36
CA HIS A 44 5.21 -6.53 2.47
C HIS A 44 4.86 -7.79 1.69
N VAL A 45 5.69 -8.11 0.70
CA VAL A 45 5.63 -9.33 -0.11
C VAL A 45 7.03 -9.94 -0.15
N PRO A 46 7.21 -11.20 0.28
CA PRO A 46 8.47 -11.92 0.12
C PRO A 46 8.90 -11.97 -1.36
N ALA A 47 10.19 -11.78 -1.63
CA ALA A 47 10.73 -11.60 -2.98
C ALA A 47 10.40 -12.79 -3.91
N ASP A 48 10.41 -14.01 -3.39
CA ASP A 48 10.04 -15.27 -4.07
C ASP A 48 8.57 -15.27 -4.55
N LEU A 49 7.68 -14.54 -3.88
CA LEU A 49 6.26 -14.49 -4.22
C LEU A 49 5.86 -13.31 -5.12
N VAL A 50 6.74 -12.33 -5.33
CA VAL A 50 6.44 -11.16 -6.19
C VAL A 50 6.06 -11.57 -7.62
N PRO A 51 6.76 -12.50 -8.30
CA PRO A 51 6.36 -12.96 -9.64
C PRO A 51 4.99 -13.62 -9.66
N ILE A 52 4.65 -14.39 -8.63
CA ILE A 52 3.36 -15.08 -8.50
C ILE A 52 2.23 -14.05 -8.37
N LEU A 53 2.36 -13.09 -7.44
CA LEU A 53 1.34 -12.08 -7.23
C LEU A 53 1.16 -11.20 -8.47
N THR A 54 2.25 -10.78 -9.11
CA THR A 54 2.22 -9.95 -10.33
C THR A 54 1.40 -10.61 -11.45
N LYS A 55 1.54 -11.94 -11.64
CA LYS A 55 0.75 -12.70 -12.61
C LYS A 55 -0.74 -12.73 -12.25
N LEU A 56 -1.06 -12.89 -10.96
CA LEU A 56 -2.43 -13.04 -10.48
C LEU A 56 -3.23 -11.72 -10.50
N GLN A 57 -2.56 -10.57 -10.30
CA GLN A 57 -3.20 -9.25 -10.21
C GLN A 57 -4.13 -8.94 -11.39
N ARG A 58 -3.73 -9.28 -12.62
CA ARG A 58 -4.56 -9.07 -13.82
C ARG A 58 -5.86 -9.87 -13.77
N GLY A 59 -5.82 -11.08 -13.21
CA GLY A 59 -7.00 -11.91 -12.98
C GLY A 59 -7.91 -11.32 -11.91
N TRP A 60 -7.33 -10.84 -10.81
CA TRP A 60 -8.09 -10.21 -9.72
C TRP A 60 -8.80 -8.94 -10.18
N LEU A 61 -8.13 -8.06 -10.92
CA LEU A 61 -8.74 -6.83 -11.41
C LEU A 61 -9.93 -7.11 -12.33
N ARG A 62 -9.81 -8.10 -13.23
CA ARG A 62 -10.95 -8.55 -14.05
C ARG A 62 -12.10 -9.07 -13.19
N ARG A 63 -11.81 -9.88 -12.16
CA ARG A 63 -12.83 -10.41 -11.23
C ARG A 63 -13.51 -9.33 -10.41
N ILE A 64 -12.78 -8.31 -9.97
CA ILE A 64 -13.29 -7.23 -9.12
C ILE A 64 -14.11 -6.22 -9.94
N THR A 65 -13.64 -5.89 -11.14
CA THR A 65 -14.22 -4.81 -11.95
C THR A 65 -15.25 -5.30 -12.96
N HIS A 66 -15.29 -6.61 -13.23
CA HIS A 66 -16.04 -7.22 -14.34
C HIS A 66 -15.72 -6.60 -15.71
N ARG A 67 -14.53 -6.00 -15.85
CA ARG A 67 -14.05 -5.35 -17.07
C ARG A 67 -12.76 -6.00 -17.56
N PRO A 68 -12.47 -5.95 -18.88
CA PRO A 68 -11.17 -6.31 -19.40
C PRO A 68 -10.06 -5.50 -18.73
N TYR A 69 -8.91 -6.12 -18.51
CA TYR A 69 -7.74 -5.44 -17.97
C TYR A 69 -7.27 -4.36 -18.95
N ARG A 70 -7.03 -3.15 -18.44
CA ARG A 70 -6.39 -2.06 -19.20
C ARG A 70 -4.96 -1.88 -18.70
N LYS A 71 -4.04 -1.54 -19.60
CA LYS A 71 -2.65 -1.22 -19.23
C LYS A 71 -2.63 -0.05 -18.24
N ASP A 72 -1.62 -0.02 -17.37
CA ASP A 72 -1.31 1.08 -16.44
C ASP A 72 -2.33 1.33 -15.31
N VAL A 73 -3.37 0.49 -15.17
CA VAL A 73 -4.30 0.54 -14.02
C VAL A 73 -3.70 0.01 -12.71
N ILE A 74 -2.55 -0.67 -12.80
CA ILE A 74 -1.77 -1.11 -11.64
C ILE A 74 -0.29 -0.80 -11.89
N HIS A 75 0.31 -0.12 -10.92
CA HIS A 75 1.73 0.22 -10.94
C HIS A 75 2.36 -0.21 -9.62
N GLY A 76 3.10 -1.31 -9.65
CA GLY A 76 3.80 -1.85 -8.48
C GLY A 76 5.31 -1.87 -8.74
N LYS A 77 6.09 -1.39 -7.76
CA LYS A 77 7.55 -1.44 -7.78
C LYS A 77 8.07 -1.80 -6.39
N PRO A 78 9.17 -2.56 -6.29
CA PRO A 78 9.87 -2.74 -5.02
C PRO A 78 10.47 -1.41 -4.54
N ILE A 79 10.58 -1.27 -3.22
CA ILE A 79 11.24 -0.11 -2.61
C ILE A 79 12.73 -0.14 -2.98
N GLY A 80 13.21 0.98 -3.53
CA GLY A 80 14.59 1.08 -4.02
C GLY A 80 14.84 0.38 -5.37
N GLY A 81 13.79 0.03 -6.12
CA GLY A 81 13.87 -0.33 -7.53
C GLY A 81 14.27 -1.78 -7.83
N ARG A 82 14.71 -2.54 -6.83
CA ARG A 82 15.02 -3.98 -6.95
C ARG A 82 14.56 -4.77 -5.73
N LEU A 83 14.25 -6.05 -5.93
CA LEU A 83 14.00 -6.99 -4.82
C LEU A 83 15.31 -7.32 -4.10
N GLY A 84 15.25 -7.56 -2.79
CA GLY A 84 16.42 -7.92 -1.98
C GLY A 84 17.29 -6.73 -1.58
N LEU A 85 16.85 -5.49 -1.80
CA LEU A 85 17.55 -4.31 -1.31
C LEU A 85 17.61 -4.31 0.22
N GLU A 86 16.53 -4.74 0.87
CA GLU A 86 16.41 -4.91 2.31
C GLU A 86 17.49 -5.82 2.92
N ASN A 87 18.01 -6.79 2.15
CA ASN A 87 19.07 -7.68 2.59
C ASN A 87 20.47 -7.18 2.22
N SER A 88 20.60 -6.52 1.06
CA SER A 88 21.91 -6.08 0.52
C SER A 88 22.36 -4.72 1.02
N ASN A 89 21.43 -3.81 1.30
CA ASN A 89 21.70 -2.50 1.89
C ASN A 89 20.48 -2.06 2.75
N PRO A 90 20.40 -2.56 4.00
CA PRO A 90 19.28 -2.29 4.90
C PRO A 90 19.07 -0.80 5.17
N ASP A 91 20.15 -0.01 5.28
CA ASP A 91 20.08 1.42 5.57
C ASP A 91 19.45 2.20 4.41
N LEU A 92 19.88 1.90 3.18
CA LEU A 92 19.28 2.49 1.99
C LEU A 92 17.82 2.06 1.83
N HIS A 93 17.50 0.79 2.13
CA HIS A 93 16.12 0.34 2.13
C HIS A 93 15.27 1.11 3.17
N ALA A 94 15.78 1.32 4.38
CA ALA A 94 15.10 2.08 5.42
C ALA A 94 14.85 3.54 5.03
N ALA A 95 15.86 4.22 4.46
CA ALA A 95 15.72 5.58 3.96
C ALA A 95 14.69 5.69 2.81
N ASN A 96 14.69 4.73 1.90
CA ASN A 96 13.70 4.66 0.82
C ASN A 96 12.30 4.37 1.34
N LEU A 97 12.17 3.50 2.35
CA LEU A 97 10.90 3.18 3.00
C LEU A 97 10.32 4.41 3.71
N ASP A 98 11.14 5.20 4.42
CA ASP A 98 10.72 6.47 5.03
C ASP A 98 10.17 7.44 3.97
N THR A 99 10.88 7.55 2.84
CA THR A 99 10.45 8.39 1.71
C THR A 99 9.09 7.94 1.15
N VAL A 100 8.88 6.63 0.97
CA VAL A 100 7.60 6.07 0.50
C VAL A 100 6.49 6.27 1.54
N LEU A 101 6.79 6.10 2.83
CA LEU A 101 5.82 6.30 3.89
C LEU A 101 5.36 7.77 3.94
N ARG A 102 6.29 8.73 3.89
CA ARG A 102 5.96 10.16 3.78
C ARG A 102 5.13 10.47 2.55
N TYR A 103 5.42 9.81 1.42
CA TYR A 103 4.64 9.97 0.20
C TYR A 103 3.19 9.48 0.38
N VAL A 104 2.98 8.32 1.02
CA VAL A 104 1.64 7.80 1.32
C VAL A 104 0.88 8.71 2.30
N LEU A 105 1.60 9.38 3.20
CA LEU A 105 1.05 10.28 4.20
C LEU A 105 0.94 11.75 3.74
N LYS A 106 1.29 12.07 2.48
CA LYS A 106 1.28 13.47 1.97
C LYS A 106 -0.09 14.15 2.08
N GLY A 107 -1.16 13.38 2.14
CA GLY A 107 -2.52 13.88 2.31
C GLY A 107 -2.98 14.06 3.76
N ALA A 108 -2.08 13.92 4.75
CA ALA A 108 -2.40 14.13 6.15
C ALA A 108 -2.95 15.54 6.42
N ASN A 109 -3.81 15.67 7.44
CA ASN A 109 -4.23 16.99 7.90
C ASN A 109 -3.05 17.72 8.59
N GLN A 110 -3.18 19.03 8.78
CA GLN A 110 -2.09 19.85 9.32
C GLN A 110 -1.67 19.43 10.73
N GLU A 111 -2.63 19.05 11.58
CA GLU A 111 -2.37 18.58 12.94
C GLU A 111 -1.50 17.30 12.95
N ALA A 112 -1.89 16.27 12.18
CA ALA A 112 -1.09 15.06 12.06
C ALA A 112 0.26 15.34 11.41
N ALA A 113 0.31 16.26 10.45
CA ALA A 113 1.57 16.64 9.82
C ALA A 113 2.56 17.25 10.81
N GLN A 114 2.10 18.15 11.67
CA GLN A 114 2.91 18.73 12.73
C GLN A 114 3.36 17.66 13.73
N ARG A 115 2.41 16.83 14.21
CA ARG A 115 2.69 15.76 15.17
C ARG A 115 3.73 14.76 14.68
N PHE A 116 3.70 14.42 13.40
CA PHE A 116 4.59 13.40 12.82
C PHE A 116 5.72 13.98 11.96
N GLY A 117 5.96 15.30 12.02
CA GLY A 117 7.05 15.94 11.27
C GLY A 117 6.94 15.79 9.74
N LEU A 118 5.72 15.71 9.20
CA LEU A 118 5.48 15.59 7.77
C LEU A 118 5.65 16.95 7.09
N THR A 119 6.70 17.08 6.27
CA THR A 119 7.05 18.34 5.61
C THR A 119 6.45 18.51 4.22
N LYS A 120 6.02 17.41 3.58
CA LYS A 120 5.52 17.41 2.20
C LYS A 120 4.03 17.08 2.17
N LEU A 121 3.19 18.08 2.41
CA LEU A 121 1.74 17.93 2.28
C LEU A 121 1.28 18.28 0.86
N LYS A 122 0.25 17.58 0.39
CA LYS A 122 -0.46 17.90 -0.84
C LYS A 122 -1.97 17.78 -0.61
N PRO A 123 -2.78 18.72 -1.13
CA PRO A 123 -4.22 18.57 -1.14
C PRO A 123 -4.61 17.24 -1.80
N CYS A 124 -5.46 16.48 -1.12
CA CYS A 124 -6.15 15.33 -1.70
C CYS A 124 -7.60 15.76 -1.98
N GLY A 125 -8.13 15.42 -3.15
CA GLY A 125 -9.52 15.67 -3.51
C GLY A 125 -10.52 14.92 -2.62
N LEU A 126 -11.81 15.14 -2.87
CA LEU A 126 -12.89 14.56 -2.09
C LEU A 126 -12.89 13.03 -2.17
N ILE A 127 -12.82 12.37 -1.01
CA ILE A 127 -12.97 10.92 -0.88
C ILE A 127 -14.29 10.61 -0.17
N ILE A 128 -15.18 9.89 -0.84
CA ILE A 128 -16.43 9.41 -0.25
C ILE A 128 -16.18 8.04 0.41
N GLY A 129 -16.38 7.97 1.73
CA GLY A 129 -16.21 6.77 2.54
C GLY A 129 -14.81 6.62 3.15
N LYS A 130 -14.35 5.37 3.36
CA LYS A 130 -13.08 5.09 4.04
C LYS A 130 -11.88 5.52 3.20
N ARG A 131 -11.04 6.40 3.77
CA ARG A 131 -9.86 6.96 3.11
C ARG A 131 -8.61 6.11 3.23
N CYS A 132 -8.37 5.46 4.37
CA CYS A 132 -7.15 4.69 4.59
C CYS A 132 -7.41 3.46 5.43
N GLY A 133 -6.47 2.52 5.43
CA GLY A 133 -6.51 1.34 6.29
C GLY A 133 -5.16 0.65 6.38
N SER A 134 -4.99 -0.18 7.41
CA SER A 134 -3.80 -0.99 7.62
C SER A 134 -4.15 -2.39 8.10
N SER A 135 -3.25 -3.34 7.85
CA SER A 135 -3.35 -4.69 8.36
C SER A 135 -3.26 -4.70 9.88
N GLN A 136 -4.02 -5.59 10.53
CA GLN A 136 -4.09 -5.68 11.99
C GLN A 136 -3.16 -6.78 12.54
N ASN A 137 -2.02 -6.98 11.88
CA ASN A 137 -1.19 -8.18 12.06
C ASN A 137 -0.28 -8.09 13.30
N ILE A 138 -0.14 -6.88 13.84
CA ILE A 138 0.37 -6.64 15.19
C ILE A 138 -0.82 -6.49 16.14
N GLY A 139 -0.81 -7.16 17.29
CA GLY A 139 -1.91 -7.08 18.26
C GLY A 139 -2.11 -5.68 18.83
N MET A 140 -3.26 -5.44 19.46
CA MET A 140 -3.55 -4.14 20.10
C MET A 140 -2.51 -3.76 21.15
N LYS A 141 -1.97 -4.75 21.89
CA LYS A 141 -0.89 -4.57 22.86
C LYS A 141 0.38 -4.02 22.21
N ALA A 142 0.88 -4.69 21.17
CA ALA A 142 2.06 -4.25 20.42
C ALA A 142 1.88 -2.86 19.81
N ARG A 143 0.66 -2.47 19.40
CA ARG A 143 0.39 -1.11 18.91
C ARG A 143 0.51 -0.04 20.00
N LYS A 144 0.13 -0.34 21.24
CA LYS A 144 0.23 0.60 22.37
C LYS A 144 1.66 0.79 22.85
N GLU A 145 2.50 -0.24 22.72
CA GLU A 145 3.92 -0.18 23.10
C GLU A 145 4.76 0.64 22.10
N ILE A 146 4.32 0.78 20.84
CA ILE A 146 4.97 1.62 19.80
C ILE A 146 4.51 3.09 19.91
N THR A 147 4.01 3.53 21.06
CA THR A 147 3.70 4.95 21.25
C THR A 147 5.02 5.74 21.26
N ILE A 148 5.29 6.44 20.16
CA ILE A 148 6.34 7.45 20.00
C ILE A 148 5.92 8.71 20.76
#